data_AF-A0AAE1SUN2-F1
#
_entry.id   AF-A0AAE1SUN2-F1
#
_cell.length_a   1.000
_cell.length_b   1.000
_cell.length_c   1.000
_cell.angle_alpha   90.00
_cell.angle_beta   90.00
_cell.angle_gamma   90.00
#
_symmetry.space_group_name_H-M   'P 1'
#
loop_
_entity.id
_entity.type
_entity.pdbx_description
1 polymer ?
#
loop_
_entity_poly.entity_id
_entity_poly.type
_entity_poly.pdbx_seq_one_letter_code
_entity_poly.pdbx_strand_id
1 'polypeptide(L)'
;MQDQEGDVVNVEKETLMSAQASKDDEWTKIRDDDIMQQHSAIQAEEALKIPFVGDKEPLSSLHAEYQLGSPILLQKIKVLSEQCAAIRRTRGDGNCFFRSFMFAYLEHILNSQDQVEVQRVKANIEGCKKTLLCLGYAEFTFEDFFALFIEQLDSVLQGSEDSISHDELLQRSRDPSVSDYVVMFLRFVTSGEIRKRSEFFEPFILGLMNASVKQFCKSSVEPMGEESDHVHITALSDALGVPVRVVYLDRSSCENSSINLNHHDFVPGSGNVGNNGDSESINPFITLLYRPGHYDILYPK
;
A
#
# COMPACT_ATOMS: atom_id res chain seq x y z
N MET A 1 -67.50 12.91 -41.81
CA MET A 1 -66.14 12.35 -41.81
C MET A 1 -65.25 13.39 -41.17
N GLN A 2 -65.17 13.39 -39.85
CA GLN A 2 -64.26 14.23 -39.08
C GLN A 2 -63.85 13.40 -37.87
N ASP A 3 -62.59 13.60 -37.47
CA ASP A 3 -61.98 13.22 -36.20
C ASP A 3 -61.41 11.80 -36.09
N GLN A 4 -60.20 11.59 -36.63
CA GLN A 4 -59.30 10.53 -36.20
C GLN A 4 -57.81 10.76 -36.56
N GLU A 5 -57.31 12.00 -36.52
CA GLU A 5 -55.86 12.27 -36.73
C GLU A 5 -55.21 13.12 -35.62
N GLY A 6 -55.99 13.64 -34.66
CA GLY A 6 -55.48 14.51 -33.59
C GLY A 6 -54.95 13.79 -32.33
N ASP A 7 -55.28 12.51 -32.14
CA ASP A 7 -55.06 11.83 -30.86
C ASP A 7 -53.78 10.96 -30.84
N VAL A 8 -53.33 10.47 -31.99
CA VAL A 8 -52.13 9.61 -32.09
C VAL A 8 -50.84 10.41 -31.85
N VAL A 9 -50.77 11.66 -32.34
CA VAL A 9 -49.59 12.52 -32.21
C VAL A 9 -49.39 12.98 -30.76
N ASN A 10 -50.47 13.09 -29.97
CA ASN A 10 -50.39 13.54 -28.58
C ASN A 10 -49.92 12.41 -27.65
N VAL A 11 -50.38 11.17 -27.89
CA VAL A 11 -49.96 9.98 -27.13
C VAL A 11 -48.50 9.63 -27.40
N GLU A 12 -48.02 9.72 -28.65
CA GLU A 12 -46.59 9.50 -28.95
C GLU A 12 -45.69 10.54 -28.29
N LYS A 13 -46.13 11.81 -28.23
CA LYS A 13 -45.39 12.90 -27.60
C LYS A 13 -45.35 12.77 -26.08
N GLU A 14 -46.45 12.37 -25.44
CA GLU A 14 -46.50 12.06 -24.01
C GLU A 14 -45.66 10.82 -23.65
N THR A 15 -45.64 9.81 -24.52
CA THR A 15 -44.82 8.59 -24.32
C THR A 15 -43.33 8.90 -24.46
N LEU A 16 -42.94 9.73 -25.44
CA LEU A 16 -41.57 10.23 -25.59
C LEU A 16 -41.14 11.13 -24.43
N MET A 17 -42.01 12.04 -23.98
CA MET A 17 -41.73 12.90 -22.82
C MET A 17 -41.67 12.11 -21.50
N SER A 18 -42.49 11.07 -21.33
CA SER A 18 -42.45 10.16 -20.18
C SER A 18 -41.20 9.27 -20.20
N ALA A 19 -40.78 8.79 -21.38
CA ALA A 19 -39.53 8.03 -21.53
C ALA A 19 -38.28 8.92 -21.36
N GLN A 20 -38.34 10.20 -21.76
CA GLN A 20 -37.27 11.18 -21.54
C GLN A 20 -37.18 11.56 -20.06
N ALA A 21 -38.32 11.83 -19.40
CA ALA A 21 -38.39 12.09 -17.96
C ALA A 21 -37.95 10.87 -17.13
N SER A 22 -38.27 9.65 -17.56
CA SER A 22 -37.80 8.40 -16.95
C SER A 22 -36.30 8.19 -17.08
N LYS A 23 -35.66 8.67 -18.15
CA LYS A 23 -34.21 8.61 -18.32
C LYS A 23 -33.50 9.72 -17.53
N ASP A 24 -34.04 10.94 -17.51
CA ASP A 24 -33.46 12.05 -16.75
C ASP A 24 -33.55 11.83 -15.22
N ASP A 25 -34.58 11.13 -14.73
CA ASP A 25 -34.69 10.65 -13.33
C ASP A 25 -33.75 9.48 -12.99
N GLU A 26 -33.13 8.84 -13.99
CA GLU A 26 -32.23 7.69 -13.81
C GLU A 26 -30.79 8.16 -13.58
N TRP A 27 -30.34 9.20 -14.29
CA TRP A 27 -29.02 9.82 -14.09
C TRP A 27 -28.89 10.59 -12.78
N THR A 28 -30.00 11.11 -12.24
CA THR A 28 -30.05 11.81 -10.94
C THR A 28 -30.09 10.86 -9.74
N LYS A 29 -30.20 9.54 -9.97
CA LYS A 29 -30.20 8.50 -8.92
C LYS A 29 -28.86 7.79 -8.74
N ILE A 30 -27.90 7.99 -9.63
CA ILE A 30 -26.57 7.42 -9.47
C ILE A 30 -25.87 8.25 -8.38
N ARG A 31 -25.79 7.70 -7.15
CA ARG A 31 -25.07 8.38 -6.08
C ARG A 31 -23.58 8.28 -6.35
N ASP A 32 -22.82 9.30 -5.94
CA ASP A 32 -21.36 9.27 -6.04
C ASP A 32 -20.77 8.01 -5.38
N ASP A 33 -21.41 7.51 -4.32
CA ASP A 33 -21.07 6.25 -3.65
C ASP A 33 -21.21 5.03 -4.58
N ASP A 34 -22.25 4.97 -5.42
CA ASP A 34 -22.47 3.87 -6.35
C ASP A 34 -21.42 3.87 -7.47
N ILE A 35 -21.00 5.06 -7.92
CA ILE A 35 -19.92 5.23 -8.90
C ILE A 35 -18.58 4.79 -8.31
N MET A 36 -18.28 5.22 -7.08
CA MET A 36 -17.06 4.81 -6.37
C MET A 36 -17.02 3.29 -6.17
N GLN A 37 -18.13 2.68 -5.75
CA GLN A 37 -18.22 1.22 -5.60
C GLN A 37 -18.01 0.49 -6.93
N GLN A 38 -18.61 0.97 -8.02
CA GLN A 38 -18.42 0.38 -9.34
C GLN A 38 -16.97 0.50 -9.81
N HIS A 39 -16.33 1.66 -9.61
CA HIS A 39 -14.92 1.87 -9.96
C HIS A 39 -14.00 0.94 -9.17
N SER A 40 -14.20 0.83 -7.86
CA SER A 40 -13.46 -0.10 -7.00
C SER A 40 -13.68 -1.56 -7.40
N ALA A 41 -14.89 -1.94 -7.81
CA ALA A 41 -15.19 -3.30 -8.27
C ALA A 41 -14.45 -3.65 -9.57
N ILE A 42 -14.39 -2.72 -10.53
CA ILE A 42 -13.64 -2.90 -11.78
C ILE A 42 -12.15 -3.05 -11.49
N GLN A 43 -11.60 -2.16 -10.64
CA GLN A 43 -10.19 -2.23 -10.25
C GLN A 43 -9.86 -3.56 -9.56
N ALA A 44 -10.74 -4.07 -8.69
CA ALA A 44 -10.56 -5.35 -8.03
C ALA A 44 -10.55 -6.52 -9.04
N GLU A 45 -11.44 -6.52 -10.03
CA GLU A 45 -11.48 -7.56 -11.06
C GLU A 45 -10.23 -7.54 -11.96
N GLU A 46 -9.74 -6.34 -12.32
CA GLU A 46 -8.49 -6.19 -13.06
C GLU A 46 -7.27 -6.63 -12.24
N ALA A 47 -7.27 -6.30 -10.95
CA ALA A 47 -6.20 -6.67 -10.02
C ALA A 47 -6.03 -8.19 -9.94
N LEU A 48 -7.11 -8.99 -10.00
CA LEU A 48 -7.03 -10.46 -9.97
C LEU A 48 -6.19 -11.06 -11.10
N LYS A 49 -6.04 -10.35 -12.23
CA LYS A 49 -5.24 -10.79 -13.39
C LYS A 49 -3.74 -10.63 -13.16
N ILE A 50 -3.34 -9.82 -12.19
CA ILE A 50 -1.95 -9.48 -11.87
C ILE A 50 -1.55 -10.31 -10.65
N PRO A 51 -0.41 -11.02 -10.60
CA PRO A 51 0.01 -11.70 -9.37
C PRO A 51 0.20 -10.70 -8.22
N PHE A 52 0.06 -11.15 -6.98
CA PHE A 52 0.25 -10.28 -5.81
C PHE A 52 1.59 -9.54 -5.78
N VAL A 53 2.64 -10.24 -6.22
CA VAL A 53 3.99 -9.73 -6.41
C VAL A 53 4.45 -10.12 -7.82
N GLY A 54 4.80 -9.14 -8.65
CA GLY A 54 5.27 -9.32 -10.02
C GLY A 54 6.71 -9.85 -10.09
N ASP A 55 7.20 -10.06 -11.32
CA ASP A 55 8.62 -10.32 -11.56
C ASP A 55 9.42 -9.00 -11.53
N LYS A 56 10.74 -9.10 -11.49
CA LYS A 56 11.61 -7.92 -11.67
C LYS A 56 11.54 -7.46 -13.11
N GLU A 57 11.28 -6.17 -13.29
CA GLU A 57 11.18 -5.51 -14.59
C GLU A 57 12.23 -4.39 -14.72
N PRO A 58 12.73 -4.13 -15.93
CA PRO A 58 13.53 -2.94 -16.19
C PRO A 58 12.67 -1.67 -16.07
N LEU A 59 13.24 -0.55 -15.62
CA LEU A 59 12.52 0.73 -15.52
C LEU A 59 11.99 1.25 -16.88
N SER A 60 12.44 0.70 -18.00
CA SER A 60 11.85 0.96 -19.31
C SER A 60 10.38 0.52 -19.41
N SER A 61 9.95 -0.49 -18.65
CA SER A 61 8.52 -0.88 -18.58
C SER A 61 7.69 0.26 -17.98
N LEU A 62 8.17 0.85 -16.88
CA LEU A 62 7.55 2.02 -16.26
C LEU A 62 7.55 3.22 -17.21
N HIS A 63 8.65 3.48 -17.92
CA HIS A 63 8.69 4.56 -18.91
C HIS A 63 7.64 4.36 -20.03
N ALA A 64 7.45 3.13 -20.51
CA ALA A 64 6.47 2.83 -21.56
C ALA A 64 5.03 3.12 -21.10
N GLU A 65 4.69 2.85 -19.84
CA GLU A 65 3.37 3.16 -19.26
C GLU A 65 3.04 4.66 -19.29
N TYR A 66 4.06 5.50 -19.08
CA TYR A 66 3.89 6.96 -19.04
C TYR A 66 4.23 7.65 -20.35
N GLN A 67 4.45 6.91 -21.44
CA GLN A 67 4.89 7.48 -22.73
C GLN A 67 3.90 8.52 -23.30
N LEU A 68 2.60 8.33 -23.06
CA LEU A 68 1.53 9.27 -23.42
C LEU A 68 1.12 10.21 -22.26
N GLY A 69 1.83 10.13 -21.14
CA GLY A 69 1.55 10.84 -19.90
C GLY A 69 2.23 12.21 -19.81
N SER A 70 2.33 12.71 -18.57
CA SER A 70 2.94 14.02 -18.29
C SER A 70 4.45 14.01 -18.59
N PRO A 71 4.97 15.03 -19.32
CA PRO A 71 6.42 15.18 -19.53
C PRO A 71 7.23 15.24 -18.23
N ILE A 72 6.65 15.79 -17.16
CA ILE A 72 7.29 15.85 -15.83
C ILE A 72 7.52 14.44 -15.28
N LEU A 73 6.52 13.56 -15.42
CA LEU A 73 6.62 12.18 -14.95
C LEU A 73 7.65 11.40 -15.77
N LEU A 74 7.68 11.58 -17.09
CA LEU A 74 8.69 10.96 -17.96
C LEU A 74 10.11 11.38 -17.58
N GLN A 75 10.32 12.66 -17.29
CA GLN A 75 11.63 13.14 -16.85
C GLN A 75 12.02 12.61 -15.47
N LYS A 76 11.07 12.52 -14.53
CA LYS A 76 11.29 11.84 -13.23
C LYS A 76 11.64 10.36 -13.41
N ILE A 77 10.93 9.64 -14.27
CA ILE A 77 11.24 8.23 -14.58
C ILE A 77 12.62 8.09 -15.21
N LYS A 78 13.05 9.05 -16.04
CA LYS A 78 14.41 9.07 -16.58
C LYS A 78 15.46 9.18 -15.47
N VAL A 79 15.30 10.13 -14.55
CA VAL A 79 16.18 10.25 -13.37
C VAL A 79 16.14 8.96 -12.52
N LEU A 80 14.96 8.36 -12.38
CA LEU A 80 14.79 7.11 -11.62
C LEU A 80 15.56 5.96 -12.27
N SER A 81 15.55 5.89 -13.60
CA SER A 81 16.28 4.88 -14.38
C SER A 81 17.80 5.04 -14.29
N GLU A 82 18.29 6.24 -13.92
CA GLU A 82 19.70 6.48 -13.64
C GLU A 82 20.10 5.91 -12.28
N GLN A 83 19.20 5.93 -11.29
CA GLN A 83 19.46 5.55 -9.88
C GLN A 83 19.03 4.11 -9.52
N CYS A 84 18.05 3.55 -10.23
CA CYS A 84 17.49 2.23 -9.96
C CYS A 84 17.71 1.28 -11.14
N ALA A 85 18.02 0.02 -10.83
CA ALA A 85 18.24 -1.05 -11.79
C ALA A 85 16.93 -1.69 -12.26
N ALA A 86 15.98 -1.87 -11.34
CA ALA A 86 14.73 -2.57 -11.61
C ALA A 86 13.57 -2.05 -10.75
N ILE A 87 12.36 -2.41 -11.15
CA ILE A 87 11.12 -2.25 -10.41
C ILE A 87 10.45 -3.62 -10.28
N ARG A 88 9.74 -3.88 -9.19
CA ARG A 88 8.85 -5.05 -9.06
C ARG A 88 7.47 -4.57 -8.63
N ARG A 89 6.47 -4.90 -9.45
CA ARG A 89 5.09 -4.48 -9.23
C ARG A 89 4.45 -5.26 -8.09
N THR A 90 3.52 -4.63 -7.39
CA THR A 90 2.56 -5.36 -6.55
C THR A 90 1.16 -5.17 -7.09
N ARG A 91 0.25 -6.10 -6.80
CA ARG A 91 -1.16 -5.96 -7.19
C ARG A 91 -1.79 -4.77 -6.47
N GLY A 92 -2.52 -3.92 -7.19
CA GLY A 92 -3.28 -2.80 -6.66
C GLY A 92 -4.63 -3.23 -6.09
N ASP A 93 -4.63 -3.82 -4.90
CA ASP A 93 -5.83 -4.29 -4.18
C ASP A 93 -5.93 -3.66 -2.78
N GLY A 94 -5.35 -2.48 -2.59
CA GLY A 94 -5.26 -1.79 -1.30
C GLY A 94 -4.21 -2.34 -0.33
N ASN A 95 -3.60 -3.50 -0.60
CA ASN A 95 -2.55 -4.09 0.26
C ASN A 95 -1.12 -3.82 -0.23
N CYS A 96 -0.96 -3.04 -1.30
CA CYS A 96 0.30 -2.87 -2.02
C CYS A 96 1.47 -2.40 -1.15
N PHE A 97 1.26 -1.50 -0.17
CA PHE A 97 2.30 -1.08 0.77
C PHE A 97 2.82 -2.26 1.60
N PHE A 98 1.93 -2.92 2.35
CA PHE A 98 2.29 -4.05 3.22
C PHE A 98 2.93 -5.18 2.43
N ARG A 99 2.41 -5.47 1.23
CA ARG A 99 2.93 -6.54 0.38
C ARG A 99 4.28 -6.20 -0.24
N SER A 100 4.48 -4.95 -0.63
CA SER A 100 5.79 -4.46 -1.08
C SER A 100 6.81 -4.51 0.05
N PHE A 101 6.44 -4.06 1.24
CA PHE A 101 7.29 -4.10 2.43
C PHE A 101 7.68 -5.54 2.79
N MET A 102 6.70 -6.45 2.87
CA MET A 102 6.93 -7.87 3.17
C MET A 102 7.96 -8.47 2.21
N PHE A 103 7.71 -8.36 0.90
CA PHE A 103 8.58 -9.00 -0.08
C PHE A 103 9.98 -8.37 -0.08
N ALA A 104 10.08 -7.04 -0.06
CA ALA A 104 11.37 -6.35 -0.04
C ALA A 104 12.19 -6.68 1.21
N TYR A 105 11.55 -6.79 2.37
CA TYR A 105 12.21 -7.18 3.62
C TYR A 105 12.71 -8.62 3.58
N LEU A 106 11.84 -9.58 3.24
CA LEU A 106 12.21 -11.00 3.18
C LEU A 106 13.27 -11.27 2.09
N GLU A 107 13.17 -10.61 0.93
CA GLU A 107 14.17 -10.69 -0.13
C GLU A 107 15.51 -10.08 0.32
N HIS A 108 15.50 -9.00 1.09
CA HIS A 108 16.72 -8.44 1.67
C HIS A 108 17.40 -9.44 2.60
N ILE A 109 16.67 -10.04 3.54
CA ILE A 109 17.20 -11.06 4.46
C ILE A 109 17.70 -12.29 3.70
N LEU A 110 16.96 -12.76 2.68
CA LEU A 110 17.38 -13.87 1.84
C LEU A 110 18.73 -13.61 1.16
N ASN A 111 18.98 -12.37 0.72
CA ASN A 111 20.22 -12.02 0.05
C ASN A 111 21.38 -11.71 1.02
N SER A 112 21.10 -11.00 2.12
CA SER A 112 22.11 -10.57 3.08
C SER A 112 22.49 -11.66 4.07
N GLN A 113 21.57 -12.60 4.33
CA GLN A 113 21.69 -13.61 5.38
C GLN A 113 21.97 -13.01 6.76
N ASP A 114 21.42 -11.80 7.01
CA ASP A 114 21.66 -11.05 8.24
C ASP A 114 20.87 -11.64 9.43
N GLN A 115 21.53 -12.58 10.11
CA GLN A 115 21.01 -13.22 11.32
C GLN A 115 20.78 -12.21 12.46
N VAL A 116 21.61 -11.16 12.56
CA VAL A 116 21.51 -10.17 13.64
C VAL A 116 20.23 -9.35 13.47
N GLU A 117 19.95 -8.93 12.24
CA GLU A 117 18.71 -8.23 11.88
C GLU A 117 17.47 -9.10 12.14
N VAL A 118 17.50 -10.39 11.78
CA VAL A 118 16.38 -11.30 12.06
C VAL A 118 16.12 -11.44 13.57
N GLN A 119 17.17 -11.63 14.38
CA GLN A 119 16.99 -11.71 15.84
C GLN A 119 16.45 -10.41 16.43
N ARG A 120 16.93 -9.26 15.93
CA ARG A 120 16.44 -7.94 16.34
C ARG A 120 14.95 -7.75 16.01
N VAL A 121 14.53 -8.08 14.79
CA VAL A 121 13.12 -7.95 14.38
C VAL A 121 12.23 -8.95 15.11
N LYS A 122 12.66 -10.18 15.37
CA LYS A 122 11.92 -11.12 16.21
C LYS A 122 11.67 -10.58 17.62
N ALA A 123 12.66 -9.92 18.22
CA ALA A 123 12.48 -9.25 19.51
C ALA A 123 11.44 -8.12 19.44
N ASN A 124 11.43 -7.34 18.36
CA ASN A 124 10.43 -6.30 18.13
C ASN A 124 9.02 -6.88 17.90
N ILE A 125 8.90 -7.98 17.17
CA ILE A 125 7.63 -8.71 16.95
C ILE A 125 7.04 -9.16 18.29
N GLU A 126 7.86 -9.70 19.18
CA GLU A 126 7.42 -10.08 20.53
C GLU A 126 6.94 -8.87 21.35
N GLY A 127 7.59 -7.72 21.20
CA GLY A 127 7.13 -6.45 21.76
C GLY A 127 5.77 -6.00 21.19
N CYS A 128 5.56 -6.18 19.88
CA CYS A 128 4.30 -5.88 19.21
C CYS A 128 3.16 -6.81 19.68
N LYS A 129 3.45 -8.10 19.84
CA LYS A 129 2.52 -9.09 20.41
C LYS A 129 2.05 -8.66 21.80
N LYS A 130 2.98 -8.31 22.70
CA LYS A 130 2.66 -7.80 24.04
C LYS A 130 1.82 -6.52 24.00
N THR A 131 2.13 -5.62 23.07
CA THR A 131 1.37 -4.38 22.88
C THR A 131 -0.10 -4.67 22.54
N LEU A 132 -0.36 -5.60 21.62
CA LEU A 132 -1.73 -6.00 21.27
C LEU A 132 -2.48 -6.60 22.47
N LEU A 133 -1.83 -7.47 23.25
CA LEU A 133 -2.42 -8.03 24.47
C LEU A 133 -2.79 -6.93 25.48
N CYS A 134 -1.89 -5.97 25.73
CA CYS A 134 -2.15 -4.84 26.61
C CYS A 134 -3.29 -3.94 26.12
N LEU A 135 -3.48 -3.84 24.80
CA LEU A 135 -4.58 -3.10 24.16
C LEU A 135 -5.92 -3.85 24.15
N GLY A 136 -5.95 -5.07 24.71
CA GLY A 136 -7.14 -5.89 24.89
C GLY A 136 -7.51 -6.78 23.70
N TYR A 137 -6.59 -7.02 22.76
CA TYR A 137 -6.81 -8.06 21.73
C TYR A 137 -6.65 -9.44 22.37
N ALA A 138 -7.55 -10.36 22.03
CA ALA A 138 -7.41 -11.75 22.46
C ALA A 138 -6.37 -12.46 21.59
N GLU A 139 -5.47 -13.23 22.20
CA GLU A 139 -4.30 -13.82 21.51
C GLU A 139 -4.67 -14.65 20.28
N PHE A 140 -5.71 -15.49 20.39
CA PHE A 140 -6.22 -16.32 19.30
C PHE A 140 -6.70 -15.54 18.07
N THR A 141 -6.87 -14.22 18.16
CA THR A 141 -7.29 -13.38 17.02
C THR A 141 -6.14 -12.99 16.10
N PHE A 142 -4.89 -13.14 16.54
CA PHE A 142 -3.73 -12.71 15.76
C PHE A 142 -2.51 -13.65 15.84
N GLU A 143 -2.50 -14.64 16.72
CA GLU A 143 -1.33 -15.51 16.96
C GLU A 143 -0.84 -16.24 15.70
N ASP A 144 -1.75 -16.75 14.87
CA ASP A 144 -1.41 -17.46 13.64
C ASP A 144 -0.70 -16.55 12.63
N PHE A 145 -1.11 -15.28 12.53
CA PHE A 145 -0.46 -14.31 11.63
C PHE A 145 0.99 -14.04 12.07
N PHE A 146 1.20 -13.90 13.38
CA PHE A 146 2.55 -13.70 13.95
C PHE A 146 3.43 -14.93 13.74
N ALA A 147 2.91 -16.12 14.03
CA ALA A 147 3.64 -17.37 13.85
C ALA A 147 4.06 -17.57 12.39
N LEU A 148 3.14 -17.34 11.44
CA LEU A 148 3.43 -17.49 10.02
C LEU A 148 4.53 -16.52 9.55
N PHE A 149 4.51 -15.25 9.97
CA PHE A 149 5.57 -14.33 9.57
C PHE A 149 6.94 -14.71 10.13
N ILE A 150 6.99 -15.19 11.38
CA ILE A 150 8.21 -15.72 12.00
C ILE A 150 8.74 -16.92 11.19
N GLU A 151 7.85 -17.83 10.76
CA GLU A 151 8.21 -18.96 9.90
C GLU A 151 8.79 -18.49 8.56
N GLN A 152 8.23 -17.46 7.93
CA GLN A 152 8.77 -16.91 6.68
C GLN A 152 10.16 -16.29 6.90
N LEU A 153 10.39 -15.62 8.04
CA LEU A 153 11.71 -15.08 8.40
C LEU A 153 12.76 -16.18 8.60
N ASP A 154 12.38 -17.29 9.25
CA ASP A 154 13.28 -18.43 9.42
C ASP A 154 13.55 -19.15 8.10
N SER A 155 12.53 -19.28 7.25
CA SER A 155 12.62 -19.94 5.95
C SER A 155 13.62 -19.24 5.01
N VAL A 156 13.72 -17.90 5.04
CA VAL A 156 14.64 -17.17 4.14
C VAL A 156 16.11 -17.22 4.58
N LEU A 157 16.40 -17.67 5.80
CA LEU A 157 17.75 -17.94 6.26
C LEU A 157 18.22 -19.31 5.78
N GLN A 158 19.43 -19.35 5.23
CA GLN A 158 20.04 -20.55 4.69
C GLN A 158 20.70 -21.37 5.80
N GLY A 159 20.61 -22.69 5.69
CA GLY A 159 21.29 -23.64 6.59
C GLY A 159 20.34 -24.49 7.46
N SER A 160 19.03 -24.38 7.27
CA SER A 160 18.03 -25.30 7.82
C SER A 160 17.44 -26.19 6.72
N GLU A 161 16.71 -27.24 7.10
CA GLU A 161 15.98 -28.09 6.15
C GLU A 161 14.80 -27.34 5.49
N ASP A 162 14.28 -26.32 6.17
CA ASP A 162 13.16 -25.50 5.72
C ASP A 162 13.59 -24.26 4.92
N SER A 163 14.89 -24.11 4.63
CA SER A 163 15.42 -22.98 3.87
C SER A 163 14.82 -22.90 2.47
N ILE A 164 14.39 -21.71 2.06
CA ILE A 164 13.75 -21.48 0.75
C ILE A 164 14.67 -20.76 -0.23
N SER A 165 14.41 -21.01 -1.52
CA SER A 165 15.04 -20.28 -2.62
C SER A 165 14.33 -18.95 -2.89
N HIS A 166 14.93 -18.12 -3.75
CA HIS A 166 14.27 -16.90 -4.22
C HIS A 166 12.94 -17.18 -4.95
N ASP A 167 12.91 -18.24 -5.75
CA ASP A 167 11.70 -18.61 -6.51
C ASP A 167 10.59 -19.06 -5.57
N GLU A 168 10.92 -19.83 -4.53
CA GLU A 168 9.97 -20.25 -3.49
C GLU A 168 9.46 -19.05 -2.68
N LEU A 169 10.32 -18.09 -2.31
CA LEU A 169 9.89 -16.85 -1.67
C LEU A 169 8.86 -16.10 -2.54
N LEU A 170 9.10 -16.02 -3.85
CA LEU A 170 8.18 -15.40 -4.79
C LEU A 170 6.87 -16.17 -4.93
N GLN A 171 6.91 -17.50 -4.94
CA GLN A 171 5.72 -18.35 -4.97
C GLN A 171 4.87 -18.17 -3.71
N ARG A 172 5.48 -18.23 -2.52
CA ARG A 172 4.79 -17.98 -1.24
C ARG A 172 4.20 -16.58 -1.16
N SER A 173 4.91 -15.58 -1.67
CA SER A 173 4.41 -14.19 -1.74
C SER A 173 3.30 -13.99 -2.78
N ARG A 174 3.03 -14.99 -3.64
CA ARG A 174 1.90 -15.02 -4.58
C ARG A 174 0.74 -15.89 -4.09
N ASP A 175 0.95 -16.72 -3.07
CA ASP A 175 -0.08 -17.56 -2.48
C ASP A 175 -0.94 -16.73 -1.51
N PRO A 176 -2.26 -16.62 -1.71
CA PRO A 176 -3.16 -15.91 -0.78
C PRO A 176 -3.09 -16.42 0.64
N SER A 177 -2.94 -17.73 0.85
CA SER A 177 -2.89 -18.31 2.21
C SER A 177 -1.67 -17.85 3.00
N VAL A 178 -0.57 -17.53 2.33
CA VAL A 178 0.66 -17.02 2.97
C VAL A 178 0.70 -15.50 2.94
N SER A 179 0.59 -14.92 1.75
CA SER A 179 0.72 -13.47 1.55
C SER A 179 -0.32 -12.69 2.32
N ASP A 180 -1.60 -13.09 2.34
CA ASP A 180 -2.64 -12.31 3.02
C ASP A 180 -2.51 -12.43 4.55
N TYR A 181 -2.05 -13.58 5.07
CA TYR A 181 -1.78 -13.75 6.50
C TYR A 181 -0.62 -12.87 6.96
N VAL A 182 0.44 -12.76 6.15
CA VAL A 182 1.55 -11.85 6.47
C VAL A 182 1.10 -10.38 6.38
N VAL A 183 0.27 -10.02 5.39
CA VAL A 183 -0.33 -8.67 5.35
C VAL A 183 -1.16 -8.41 6.61
N MET A 184 -1.97 -9.36 7.07
CA MET A 184 -2.73 -9.23 8.33
C MET A 184 -1.82 -9.03 9.54
N PHE A 185 -0.71 -9.78 9.63
CA PHE A 185 0.31 -9.56 10.65
C PHE A 185 0.80 -8.10 10.65
N LEU A 186 1.20 -7.58 9.49
CA LEU A 186 1.69 -6.19 9.37
C LEU A 186 0.60 -5.16 9.73
N ARG A 187 -0.66 -5.41 9.35
CA ARG A 187 -1.81 -4.56 9.72
C ARG A 187 -2.02 -4.53 11.23
N PHE A 188 -1.96 -5.68 11.90
CA PHE A 188 -2.08 -5.74 13.36
C PHE A 188 -0.91 -5.04 14.07
N VAL A 189 0.33 -5.25 13.63
CA VAL A 189 1.51 -4.55 14.16
C VAL A 189 1.34 -3.03 14.02
N THR A 190 0.94 -2.58 12.83
CA THR A 190 0.70 -1.16 12.54
C THR A 190 -0.39 -0.59 13.44
N SER A 191 -1.53 -1.27 13.57
CA SER A 191 -2.63 -0.85 14.45
C SER A 191 -2.20 -0.78 15.92
N GLY A 192 -1.46 -1.78 16.39
CA GLY A 192 -0.94 -1.83 17.75
C GLY A 192 -0.04 -0.63 18.06
N GLU A 193 0.88 -0.30 17.16
CA GLU A 193 1.80 0.82 17.34
C GLU A 193 1.09 2.18 17.27
N ILE A 194 0.13 2.36 16.36
CA ILE A 194 -0.70 3.57 16.28
C ILE A 194 -1.47 3.78 17.59
N ARG A 195 -2.09 2.72 18.11
CA ARG A 195 -2.88 2.78 19.35
C ARG A 195 -2.01 2.99 20.59
N LYS A 196 -0.81 2.41 20.62
CA LYS A 196 0.17 2.59 21.71
C LYS A 196 0.66 4.03 21.80
N ARG A 197 0.85 4.71 20.67
CA ARG A 197 1.22 6.12 20.58
C ARG A 197 0.06 7.01 20.12
N SER A 198 -1.13 6.80 20.70
CA SER A 198 -2.34 7.48 20.25
C SER A 198 -2.22 9.01 20.26
N GLU A 199 -1.63 9.59 21.30
CA GLU A 199 -1.45 11.04 21.44
C GLU A 199 -0.58 11.63 20.31
N PHE A 200 0.42 10.88 19.85
CA PHE A 200 1.28 11.30 18.74
C PHE A 200 0.54 11.23 17.41
N PHE A 201 -0.23 10.17 17.15
CA PHE A 201 -0.90 9.97 15.87
C PHE A 201 -2.24 10.71 15.73
N GLU A 202 -2.90 11.05 16.83
CA GLU A 202 -4.21 11.71 16.85
C GLU A 202 -4.32 12.95 15.94
N PRO A 203 -3.43 13.96 15.99
CA PRO A 203 -3.57 15.15 15.15
C PRO A 203 -3.47 14.84 13.64
N PHE A 204 -2.63 13.88 13.26
CA PHE A 204 -2.50 13.45 11.86
C PHE A 204 -3.74 12.69 11.41
N ILE A 205 -4.25 11.80 12.25
CA ILE A 205 -5.46 11.03 11.97
C ILE A 205 -6.64 11.98 11.80
N LEU A 206 -6.85 12.94 12.73
CA LEU A 206 -7.91 13.94 12.62
C LEU A 206 -7.83 14.77 11.33
N GLY A 207 -6.63 15.07 10.85
CA GLY A 207 -6.41 15.78 9.59
C GLY A 207 -6.73 14.93 8.35
N LEU A 208 -6.54 13.61 8.42
CA LEU A 208 -6.81 12.67 7.32
C LEU A 208 -8.28 12.24 7.26
N MET A 209 -8.82 11.81 8.39
CA MET A 209 -10.24 11.51 8.57
C MET A 209 -10.67 12.07 9.92
N ASN A 210 -11.79 12.78 9.98
CA ASN A 210 -12.30 13.34 11.23
C ASN A 210 -12.84 12.23 12.17
N ALA A 211 -11.94 11.39 12.69
CA ALA A 211 -12.23 10.19 13.47
C ALA A 211 -11.20 10.01 14.60
N SER A 212 -11.57 9.21 15.61
CA SER A 212 -10.65 8.83 16.67
C SER A 212 -9.58 7.84 16.18
N VAL A 213 -8.45 7.77 16.88
CA VAL A 213 -7.37 6.80 16.62
C VAL A 213 -7.88 5.36 16.57
N LYS A 214 -8.78 5.01 17.50
CA LYS A 214 -9.37 3.67 17.55
C LYS A 214 -10.27 3.39 16.35
N GLN A 215 -11.05 4.37 15.92
CA GLN A 215 -11.91 4.25 14.75
C GLN A 215 -11.07 4.11 13.48
N PHE A 216 -10.06 4.97 13.29
CA PHE A 216 -9.09 4.90 12.20
C PHE A 216 -8.46 3.50 12.08
N CYS A 217 -7.99 2.95 13.20
CA CYS A 217 -7.41 1.59 13.21
C CYS A 217 -8.41 0.53 12.74
N LYS A 218 -9.66 0.60 13.21
CA LYS A 218 -10.69 -0.39 12.91
C LYS A 218 -11.26 -0.28 11.50
N SER A 219 -11.27 0.91 10.91
CA SER A 219 -11.82 1.13 9.57
C SER A 219 -10.77 1.12 8.45
N SER A 220 -9.53 1.50 8.74
CA SER A 220 -8.56 1.86 7.68
C SER A 220 -7.14 1.30 7.90
N VAL A 221 -6.92 0.53 8.96
CA VAL A 221 -5.63 -0.15 9.21
C VAL A 221 -5.82 -1.66 9.25
N GLU A 222 -6.67 -2.15 10.15
CA GLU A 222 -6.90 -3.58 10.36
C GLU A 222 -7.58 -4.29 9.17
N PRO A 223 -8.58 -3.71 8.48
CA PRO A 223 -9.24 -4.40 7.37
C PRO A 223 -8.32 -4.60 6.17
N MET A 224 -8.43 -5.76 5.51
CA MET A 224 -7.78 -6.02 4.22
C MET A 224 -8.33 -5.10 3.14
N GLY A 225 -7.46 -4.70 2.22
CA GLY A 225 -7.84 -3.85 1.08
C GLY A 225 -7.92 -2.36 1.37
N GLU A 226 -7.68 -1.93 2.61
CA GLU A 226 -7.57 -0.51 2.94
C GLU A 226 -6.18 0.03 2.61
N GLU A 227 -6.15 1.11 1.83
CA GLU A 227 -4.92 1.76 1.38
C GLU A 227 -4.09 2.28 2.56
N SER A 228 -2.78 2.35 2.35
CA SER A 228 -1.83 2.84 3.34
C SER A 228 -1.32 4.23 2.96
N ASP A 229 -1.12 5.07 3.98
CA ASP A 229 -0.55 6.40 3.85
C ASP A 229 0.61 6.56 4.86
N HIS A 230 1.13 7.78 4.99
CA HIS A 230 2.25 8.15 5.84
C HIS A 230 2.13 7.65 7.29
N VAL A 231 0.91 7.64 7.85
CA VAL A 231 0.63 7.14 9.21
C VAL A 231 0.98 5.65 9.32
N HIS A 232 0.55 4.84 8.35
CA HIS A 232 0.81 3.40 8.32
C HIS A 232 2.31 3.12 8.18
N ILE A 233 3.00 3.83 7.27
CA ILE A 233 4.42 3.63 7.02
C ILE A 233 5.24 3.97 8.26
N THR A 234 4.94 5.11 8.90
CA THR A 234 5.62 5.56 10.12
C THR A 234 5.46 4.54 11.24
N ALA A 235 4.22 4.12 11.50
CA ALA A 235 3.93 3.17 12.57
C ALA A 235 4.58 1.81 12.33
N LEU A 236 4.51 1.27 11.11
CA LEU A 236 5.12 -0.02 10.80
C LEU A 236 6.65 0.03 10.90
N SER A 237 7.26 1.07 10.33
CA SER A 237 8.71 1.30 10.40
C SER A 237 9.19 1.38 11.84
N ASP A 238 8.52 2.17 12.68
CA ASP A 238 8.86 2.31 14.10
C ASP A 238 8.65 1.01 14.89
N ALA A 239 7.55 0.29 14.64
CA ALA A 239 7.21 -0.93 15.36
C ALA A 239 8.21 -2.06 15.12
N LEU A 240 8.59 -2.27 13.84
CA LEU A 240 9.57 -3.30 13.47
C LEU A 240 11.01 -2.79 13.54
N GLY A 241 11.22 -1.48 13.62
CA GLY A 241 12.53 -0.87 13.57
C GLY A 241 13.21 -1.07 12.21
N VAL A 242 12.44 -1.04 11.11
CA VAL A 242 12.96 -1.28 9.76
C VAL A 242 12.83 0.02 8.95
N PRO A 243 13.95 0.63 8.51
CA PRO A 243 13.88 1.88 7.76
C PRO A 243 13.35 1.66 6.34
N VAL A 244 12.48 2.58 5.89
CA VAL A 244 11.86 2.53 4.55
C VAL A 244 12.07 3.86 3.83
N ARG A 245 12.55 3.82 2.59
CA ARG A 245 12.55 4.98 1.69
C ARG A 245 11.35 4.90 0.76
N VAL A 246 10.60 5.99 0.65
CA VAL A 246 9.52 6.12 -0.34
C VAL A 246 9.90 7.20 -1.34
N VAL A 247 10.02 6.83 -2.62
CA VAL A 247 10.27 7.73 -3.74
C VAL A 247 8.94 8.11 -4.38
N TYR A 248 8.65 9.40 -4.48
CA TYR A 248 7.38 9.92 -4.97
C TYR A 248 7.44 10.23 -6.47
N LEU A 249 6.64 9.52 -7.25
CA LEU A 249 6.43 9.79 -8.67
C LEU A 249 5.13 10.57 -8.88
N ASP A 250 5.24 11.88 -8.72
CA ASP A 250 4.14 12.84 -8.82
C ASP A 250 4.44 13.96 -9.82
N ARG A 251 3.44 14.79 -10.11
CA ARG A 251 3.56 15.91 -11.06
C ARG A 251 4.19 17.16 -10.45
N SER A 252 4.65 17.11 -9.20
CA SER A 252 5.31 18.26 -8.56
C SER A 252 6.61 18.60 -9.29
N SER A 253 6.88 19.89 -9.48
CA SER A 253 8.13 20.42 -10.01
C SER A 253 8.63 21.51 -9.08
N CYS A 254 9.92 21.53 -8.75
CA CYS A 254 10.50 22.69 -8.07
C CYS A 254 10.48 23.91 -9.00
N GLU A 255 10.24 25.09 -8.43
CA GLU A 255 10.17 26.39 -9.14
C GLU A 255 11.45 26.71 -9.96
N ASN A 256 12.57 26.04 -9.63
CA ASN A 256 13.88 26.26 -10.25
C ASN A 256 14.17 25.40 -11.49
N SER A 257 13.16 24.78 -12.11
CA SER A 257 13.30 23.95 -13.33
C SER A 257 14.14 22.67 -13.17
N SER A 258 14.70 22.38 -12.00
CA SER A 258 15.32 21.11 -11.69
C SER A 258 14.26 20.07 -11.33
N ILE A 259 14.19 19.01 -12.14
CA ILE A 259 13.33 17.87 -11.87
C ILE A 259 14.08 16.93 -10.93
N ASN A 260 13.72 17.02 -9.66
CA ASN A 260 14.22 16.14 -8.60
C ASN A 260 13.19 15.05 -8.31
N LEU A 261 13.69 13.85 -7.99
CA LEU A 261 12.88 12.80 -7.39
C LEU A 261 12.80 13.05 -5.89
N ASN A 262 11.62 13.46 -5.43
CA ASN A 262 11.36 13.60 -4.01
C ASN A 262 11.32 12.21 -3.38
N HIS A 263 11.95 12.07 -2.22
CA HIS A 263 11.84 10.88 -1.41
C HIS A 263 11.68 11.26 0.06
N HIS A 264 11.11 10.36 0.84
CA HIS A 264 11.03 10.46 2.28
C HIS A 264 11.57 9.20 2.93
N ASP A 265 12.43 9.37 3.92
CA ASP A 265 13.01 8.27 4.69
C ASP A 265 12.29 8.15 6.03
N PHE A 266 11.62 7.02 6.21
CA PHE A 266 11.01 6.64 7.47
C PHE A 266 12.05 5.86 8.25
N VAL A 267 12.70 6.54 9.21
CA VAL A 267 13.77 5.96 10.02
C VAL A 267 13.28 5.80 11.47
N PRO A 268 13.34 4.58 12.03
CA PRO A 268 12.91 4.31 13.40
C PRO A 268 13.60 5.23 14.42
N GLY A 269 12.83 5.81 15.34
CA GLY A 269 13.38 6.59 16.46
C GLY A 269 13.80 8.03 16.13
N SER A 270 13.66 8.49 14.87
CA SER A 270 13.94 9.88 14.50
C SER A 270 12.94 10.89 15.10
N GLY A 271 11.82 10.41 15.68
CA GLY A 271 10.79 11.26 16.31
C GLY A 271 11.15 11.87 17.67
N ASN A 272 12.34 11.58 18.22
CA ASN A 272 12.75 12.03 19.56
C ASN A 272 14.02 12.92 19.61
N VAL A 273 14.55 13.37 18.48
CA VAL A 273 15.80 14.16 18.48
C VAL A 273 15.55 15.58 18.00
N GLY A 274 15.38 16.50 18.95
CA GLY A 274 15.75 17.89 18.72
C GLY A 274 17.21 17.94 18.27
N ASN A 275 17.46 18.62 17.15
CA ASN A 275 18.76 19.05 16.62
C ASN A 275 19.98 18.61 17.44
N ASN A 276 20.49 17.39 17.21
CA ASN A 276 21.83 17.00 17.63
C ASN A 276 22.48 16.15 16.53
N GLY A 277 22.93 16.86 15.49
CA GLY A 277 24.26 16.80 14.86
C GLY A 277 24.94 15.51 14.40
N ASP A 278 24.71 14.32 14.95
CA ASP A 278 25.54 13.14 14.68
C ASP A 278 24.75 11.81 14.74
N SER A 279 23.63 11.73 14.02
CA SER A 279 23.07 10.42 13.66
C SER A 279 23.79 9.94 12.41
N GLU A 280 24.50 8.81 12.47
CA GLU A 280 24.88 8.08 11.25
C GLU A 280 23.63 8.02 10.37
N SER A 281 23.74 8.48 9.12
CA SER A 281 22.59 8.50 8.21
C SER A 281 22.24 7.05 7.87
N ILE A 282 21.29 6.48 8.61
CA ILE A 282 20.75 5.14 8.35
C ILE A 282 20.13 5.18 6.96
N ASN A 283 20.80 4.57 5.98
CA ASN A 283 20.30 4.50 4.61
C ASN A 283 19.31 3.33 4.51
N PRO A 284 18.03 3.57 4.17
CA PRO A 284 17.04 2.50 4.10
C PRO A 284 17.42 1.46 3.03
N PHE A 285 17.30 0.17 3.37
CA PHE A 285 17.50 -0.93 2.42
C PHE A 285 16.20 -1.38 1.73
N ILE A 286 15.03 -0.92 2.22
CA ILE A 286 13.76 -1.01 1.50
C ILE A 286 13.51 0.31 0.79
N THR A 287 13.41 0.28 -0.54
CA THR A 287 13.04 1.44 -1.34
C THR A 287 11.75 1.14 -2.11
N LEU A 288 10.72 1.96 -1.88
CA LEU A 288 9.42 1.82 -2.53
C LEU A 288 9.19 3.00 -3.48
N LEU A 289 8.55 2.73 -4.62
CA LEU A 289 7.99 3.75 -5.50
C LEU A 289 6.55 4.00 -5.07
N TYR A 290 6.22 5.25 -4.73
CA TYR A 290 4.84 5.69 -4.57
C TYR A 290 4.35 6.37 -5.85
N ARG A 291 3.21 5.89 -6.33
CA ARG A 291 2.34 6.54 -7.31
C ARG A 291 1.00 6.79 -6.61
N PRO A 292 0.18 7.77 -7.01
CA PRO A 292 -1.10 8.03 -6.33
C PRO A 292 -1.92 6.73 -6.13
N GLY A 293 -2.10 6.33 -4.87
CA GLY A 293 -2.82 5.09 -4.46
C GLY A 293 -2.04 3.77 -4.62
N HIS A 294 -0.73 3.78 -4.91
CA HIS A 294 -0.01 2.54 -5.22
C HIS A 294 1.46 2.53 -4.82
N TYR A 295 1.93 1.37 -4.36
CA TYR A 295 3.33 1.11 -3.99
C TYR A 295 3.92 -0.05 -4.80
N ASP A 296 5.12 0.17 -5.32
CA ASP A 296 5.96 -0.87 -5.94
C ASP A 296 7.34 -0.90 -5.28
N ILE A 297 8.09 -1.96 -5.51
CA ILE A 297 9.46 -2.10 -4.99
C ILE A 297 10.45 -1.55 -6.02
N LEU A 298 11.38 -0.70 -5.59
CA LEU A 298 12.51 -0.25 -6.38
C LEU A 298 13.78 -0.96 -5.95
N TYR A 299 14.62 -1.28 -6.93
CA TYR A 299 15.95 -1.85 -6.71
C TYR A 299 17.00 -0.80 -7.07
N PRO A 300 17.64 -0.14 -6.09
CA PRO A 300 18.77 0.76 -6.34
C PRO A 300 19.91 0.05 -7.08
N LYS A 301 20.72 0.82 -7.82
CA LYS A 301 21.96 0.33 -8.46
C LYS A 301 23.12 0.20 -7.49
#